data_AF-A0A4R2JKR6-F1
#
_entry.id   AF-A0A4R2JKR6-F1
#
_cell.length_a   1.000
_cell.length_b   1.000
_cell.length_c   1.000
_cell.angle_alpha   90.00
_cell.angle_beta   90.00
_cell.angle_gamma   90.00
#
_symmetry.space_group_name_H-M   'P 1'
#
loop_
_entity.id
_entity.type
_entity.pdbx_description
1 polymer ?
#
loop_
_entity_poly.entity_id
_entity_poly.type
_entity_poly.pdbx_seq_one_letter_code
_entity_poly.pdbx_strand_id
1 'polypeptide(L)'
;MTIPLFDTPPIVNTAAAVEVNECRVWATKLGEGWWNTFMRRFADTPRATVLTPSVAGNLWRIACEDIDHARWLAAHMIDIGGLPKSAVRAVRVVEDGARWP
;
A
#
# COMPACT_ATOMS: atom_id res chain seq x y z
N MET A 1 28.31 -16.37 24.57
CA MET A 1 28.27 -14.94 24.24
C MET A 1 27.60 -14.84 22.87
N THR A 2 26.29 -14.66 22.86
CA THR A 2 25.46 -14.74 21.65
C THR A 2 25.16 -13.32 21.19
N ILE A 3 25.62 -12.97 20.00
CA ILE A 3 25.37 -11.67 19.38
C ILE A 3 23.90 -11.70 18.89
N PRO A 4 23.02 -10.77 19.32
CA PRO A 4 21.70 -10.67 18.73
C PRO A 4 21.85 -10.18 17.29
N LEU A 5 21.48 -11.04 16.35
CA LEU A 5 21.33 -10.73 14.93
C LEU A 5 20.17 -9.73 14.80
N PHE A 6 20.53 -8.50 14.43
CA PHE A 6 19.66 -7.47 13.86
C PHE A 6 18.36 -7.19 14.63
N ASP A 7 18.39 -6.06 15.36
CA ASP A 7 17.21 -5.19 15.54
C ASP A 7 16.56 -4.97 14.17
N THR A 8 15.64 -5.85 13.82
CA THR A 8 14.68 -5.57 12.76
C THR A 8 13.82 -4.47 13.37
N PRO A 9 13.84 -3.23 12.86
CA PRO A 9 12.95 -2.21 13.39
C PRO A 9 11.53 -2.79 13.35
N PRO A 10 10.77 -2.67 14.45
CA PRO A 10 9.44 -3.25 14.53
C PRO A 10 8.65 -2.75 13.33
N ILE A 11 7.91 -3.67 12.71
CA ILE A 11 6.89 -3.43 11.68
C ILE A 11 6.35 -2.03 11.90
N VAL A 12 6.63 -1.11 10.96
CA VAL A 12 6.31 0.31 11.10
C VAL A 12 4.90 0.39 11.66
N ASN A 13 4.80 0.86 12.91
CA ASN A 13 3.58 0.84 13.71
C ASN A 13 2.63 1.85 13.08
N THR A 14 2.06 1.45 11.94
CA THR A 14 1.45 2.36 10.99
C THR A 14 0.02 2.45 11.40
N ALA A 15 -0.35 3.53 12.07
CA ALA A 15 -1.75 3.76 12.46
C ALA A 15 -2.69 3.83 11.24
N ALA A 16 -2.14 4.01 10.04
CA ALA A 16 -2.90 4.05 8.80
C ALA A 16 -2.09 3.58 7.58
N ALA A 17 -2.81 3.27 6.51
CA ALA A 17 -2.22 2.86 5.25
C ALA A 17 -3.13 3.24 4.07
N VAL A 18 -2.58 3.10 2.87
CA VAL A 18 -3.37 3.11 1.63
C VAL A 18 -3.41 1.70 1.05
N GLU A 19 -4.60 1.17 0.84
CA GLU A 19 -4.82 -0.07 0.12
C GLU A 19 -5.03 0.23 -1.37
N VAL A 20 -4.32 -0.49 -2.24
CA VAL A 20 -4.41 -0.34 -3.69
C VAL A 20 -4.73 -1.68 -4.33
N ASN A 21 -5.87 -1.74 -5.02
CA ASN A 21 -6.28 -2.88 -5.84
C ASN A 21 -5.68 -2.74 -7.23
N GLU A 22 -4.55 -3.41 -7.43
CA GLU A 22 -3.80 -3.36 -8.69
C GLU A 22 -4.58 -3.94 -9.87
N CYS A 23 -5.43 -4.95 -9.66
CA CYS A 23 -6.30 -5.48 -10.71
C CYS A 23 -7.17 -4.39 -11.33
N ARG A 24 -7.68 -3.46 -10.52
CA ARG A 24 -8.52 -2.35 -11.00
C ARG A 24 -7.70 -1.32 -11.79
N VAL A 25 -6.46 -1.07 -11.39
CA VAL A 25 -5.53 -0.22 -12.15
C VAL A 25 -5.28 -0.84 -13.53
N TRP A 26 -4.97 -2.13 -13.59
CA TRP A 26 -4.71 -2.84 -14.85
C TRP A 26 -5.93 -2.99 -15.74
N ALA A 27 -7.10 -3.26 -15.16
CA ALA A 27 -8.35 -3.41 -15.90
C ALA A 27 -8.80 -2.09 -16.56
N THR A 28 -8.51 -0.95 -15.93
CA THR A 28 -8.91 0.37 -16.44
C THR A 28 -7.82 1.05 -17.28
N LYS A 29 -6.56 0.61 -17.15
CA LYS A 29 -5.39 1.28 -17.76
C LYS A 29 -5.15 2.72 -17.29
N LEU A 30 -5.89 3.17 -16.28
CA LEU A 30 -5.78 4.51 -15.73
C LEU A 30 -4.68 4.56 -14.67
N GLY A 31 -3.76 5.50 -14.81
CA GLY A 31 -2.66 5.71 -13.87
C GLY A 31 -1.62 4.58 -13.84
N GLU A 32 -1.62 3.67 -14.83
CA GLU A 32 -0.77 2.47 -14.79
C GLU A 32 0.73 2.79 -14.83
N GLY A 33 1.14 3.80 -15.61
CA GLY A 33 2.54 4.22 -15.68
C GLY A 33 3.03 4.83 -14.37
N TRP A 34 2.18 5.62 -13.71
CA TRP A 34 2.48 6.17 -12.39
C TRP A 34 2.58 5.06 -11.35
N TRP A 35 1.61 4.14 -11.31
CA TRP A 35 1.61 3.02 -10.37
C TRP A 35 2.85 2.12 -10.54
N ASN A 36 3.20 1.77 -11.77
CA ASN A 36 4.42 1.00 -12.06
C ASN A 36 5.71 1.73 -11.64
N THR A 37 5.73 3.06 -11.72
CA THR A 37 6.88 3.86 -11.29
C THR A 37 6.97 3.91 -9.77
N PHE A 38 5.82 4.09 -9.10
CA PHE A 38 5.71 4.03 -7.65
C PHE A 38 6.19 2.67 -7.11
N MET A 39 5.68 1.57 -7.67
CA MET A 39 6.04 0.23 -7.23
C MET A 39 7.50 -0.11 -7.51
N ARG A 40 8.08 0.32 -8.63
CA ARG A 40 9.53 0.18 -8.88
C ARG A 40 10.40 0.81 -7.80
N ARG A 41 9.91 1.82 -7.10
CA ARG A 41 10.63 2.49 -6.00
C ARG A 41 10.39 1.85 -4.63
N PHE A 42 9.19 1.33 -4.39
CA PHE A 42 8.77 0.97 -3.03
C PHE A 42 8.43 -0.51 -2.84
N ALA A 43 8.30 -1.32 -3.89
CA ALA A 43 7.90 -2.73 -3.81
C ALA A 43 8.80 -3.55 -2.87
N ASP A 44 10.11 -3.30 -2.92
CA ASP A 44 11.10 -4.03 -2.12
C ASP A 44 11.39 -3.37 -0.77
N THR A 45 10.57 -2.40 -0.37
CA THR A 45 10.71 -1.70 0.91
C THR A 45 9.64 -2.17 1.89
N PRO A 46 9.89 -2.12 3.22
CA PRO A 46 8.85 -2.40 4.22
C PRO A 46 7.62 -1.49 4.14
N ARG A 47 7.67 -0.41 3.34
CA ARG A 47 6.54 0.48 3.11
C ARG A 47 5.43 -0.17 2.30
N ALA A 48 5.75 -1.06 1.37
CA ALA A 48 4.77 -1.72 0.52
C ALA A 48 4.65 -3.20 0.89
N THR A 49 3.43 -3.65 1.18
CA THR A 49 3.16 -5.04 1.55
C THR A 49 2.05 -5.59 0.69
N VAL A 50 2.23 -6.81 0.17
CA VAL A 50 1.14 -7.53 -0.49
C VAL A 50 0.23 -8.13 0.58
N LEU A 51 -1.03 -7.70 0.62
CA LEU A 51 -2.05 -8.30 1.50
C LEU A 51 -2.67 -9.54 0.89
N THR A 52 -2.93 -9.51 -0.42
CA THR A 52 -3.55 -10.63 -1.13
C THR A 52 -2.94 -10.72 -2.52
N PRO A 53 -2.13 -11.76 -2.79
CA PRO A 53 -1.62 -11.96 -4.13
C PRO A 53 -2.71 -12.50 -5.05
N SER A 54 -2.69 -12.11 -6.32
CA SER A 54 -3.61 -12.63 -7.33
C SER A 54 -2.98 -12.61 -8.72
N VAL A 55 -3.41 -13.53 -9.58
CA VAL A 55 -2.91 -13.63 -10.97
C VAL A 55 -3.19 -12.36 -11.77
N ALA A 56 -4.31 -11.67 -11.48
CA ALA A 56 -4.71 -10.46 -12.18
C ALA A 56 -4.07 -9.17 -11.61
N GLY A 57 -3.31 -9.27 -10.51
CA GLY A 57 -2.79 -8.14 -9.74
C GLY A 57 -3.00 -8.33 -8.24
N ASN A 58 -2.17 -7.67 -7.45
CA ASN A 58 -2.18 -7.82 -5.99
C ASN A 58 -3.05 -6.75 -5.30
N LEU A 59 -3.52 -7.07 -4.10
CA LEU A 59 -3.94 -6.04 -3.15
C LEU A 59 -2.72 -5.59 -2.35
N TRP A 60 -2.29 -4.35 -2.58
CA TRP A 60 -1.16 -3.75 -1.90
C TRP A 60 -1.60 -2.92 -0.71
N ARG A 61 -0.77 -2.87 0.33
CA ARG A 61 -0.86 -1.95 1.46
C ARG A 61 0.38 -1.09 1.48
N ILE A 62 0.19 0.23 1.48
CA ILE A 62 1.25 1.23 1.56
C ILE A 62 1.20 1.89 2.93
N ALA A 63 2.19 1.60 3.77
CA ALA A 63 2.36 2.15 5.10
C ALA A 63 2.39 3.69 5.08
N CYS A 64 1.60 4.31 5.97
CA CYS A 64 1.57 5.75 6.21
C CYS A 64 1.70 6.05 7.72
N GLU A 65 2.22 7.23 8.05
CA GLU A 65 2.45 7.64 9.44
C GLU A 65 1.14 7.75 10.24
N ASP A 66 0.14 8.39 9.62
CA ASP A 66 -1.18 8.59 10.18
C ASP A 66 -2.27 8.61 9.10
N ILE A 67 -3.51 8.77 9.53
CA ILE A 67 -4.67 8.75 8.65
C ILE A 67 -4.72 9.93 7.68
N ASP A 68 -4.14 11.08 8.05
CA ASP A 68 -4.17 12.27 7.21
C ASP A 68 -3.11 12.16 6.10
N HIS A 69 -1.93 11.61 6.40
CA HIS A 69 -0.96 11.17 5.40
C HIS A 69 -1.56 10.11 4.48
N ALA A 70 -2.28 9.12 5.00
CA ALA A 70 -2.94 8.10 4.17
C ALA A 70 -4.00 8.70 3.23
N ARG A 71 -4.82 9.64 3.73
CA ARG A 71 -5.81 10.36 2.91
C ARG A 71 -5.17 11.22 1.85
N TRP A 72 -4.14 11.98 2.22
CA TRP A 72 -3.37 12.79 1.29
C TRP A 72 -2.76 11.92 0.19
N LEU A 73 -2.14 10.80 0.55
CA LEU A 73 -1.52 9.90 -0.41
C LEU A 73 -2.55 9.27 -1.34
N ALA A 74 -3.69 8.82 -0.80
CA ALA A 74 -4.77 8.28 -1.61
C ALA A 74 -5.32 9.31 -2.61
N ALA A 75 -5.54 10.55 -2.16
CA ALA A 75 -5.95 11.65 -3.03
C ALA A 75 -4.88 11.94 -4.09
N HIS A 76 -3.60 11.98 -3.71
CA HIS A 76 -2.50 12.20 -4.64
C HIS A 76 -2.39 11.10 -5.70
N MET A 77 -2.57 9.83 -5.33
CA MET A 77 -2.62 8.70 -6.26
C MET A 77 -3.75 8.84 -7.28
N ILE A 78 -4.91 9.34 -6.86
CA ILE A 78 -6.07 9.53 -7.72
C ILE A 78 -5.89 10.77 -8.61
N ASP A 79 -5.62 11.93 -8.01
CA ASP A 79 -5.68 13.22 -8.69
C ASP A 79 -4.44 13.50 -9.54
N ILE A 80 -3.26 13.07 -9.07
CA ILE A 80 -1.98 13.27 -9.76
C ILE A 80 -1.53 11.97 -10.44
N GLY A 81 -1.65 10.84 -9.74
CA GLY A 81 -1.31 9.53 -10.30
C GLY A 81 -2.29 9.02 -11.34
N GLY A 82 -3.52 9.57 -11.38
CA GLY A 82 -4.56 9.18 -12.32
C GLY A 82 -5.16 7.80 -12.04
N LEU A 83 -4.96 7.25 -10.84
CA LEU A 83 -5.54 5.96 -10.47
C LEU A 83 -7.07 6.08 -10.35
N PRO A 84 -7.83 5.04 -10.72
CA PRO A 84 -9.28 5.06 -10.54
C PRO A 84 -9.62 5.08 -9.06
N LYS A 85 -10.58 5.93 -8.66
CA LYS A 85 -11.05 6.05 -7.26
C LYS A 85 -11.44 4.71 -6.63
N SER A 86 -11.96 3.78 -7.44
CA SER A 86 -12.35 2.44 -7.00
C SER A 86 -11.18 1.49 -6.72
N ALA A 87 -9.95 1.85 -7.10
CA ALA A 87 -8.76 1.06 -6.81
C ALA A 87 -8.06 1.47 -5.51
N VAL A 88 -8.34 2.65 -4.95
CA VAL A 88 -7.53 3.23 -3.87
C VAL A 88 -8.40 3.49 -2.65
N ARG A 89 -7.95 3.06 -1.46
CA ARG A 89 -8.64 3.30 -0.19
C ARG A 89 -7.66 3.65 0.93
N ALA A 90 -7.85 4.79 1.58
CA ALA A 90 -7.18 5.08 2.84
C ALA A 90 -7.86 4.32 4.00
N VAL A 91 -7.07 3.69 4.85
CA VAL A 91 -7.56 2.87 5.98
C VAL A 91 -6.78 3.19 7.24
N ARG A 92 -7.44 3.08 8.40
CA ARG A 92 -6.72 2.93 9.68
C ARG A 92 -6.27 1.48 9.79
N VAL A 93 -5.04 1.25 10.21
CA VAL A 93 -4.58 -0.09 10.55
C VAL A 93 -4.76 -0.22 12.05
N VAL A 94 -5.75 -1.00 12.44
CA VAL A 94 -5.81 -1.52 13.81
C VAL A 94 -4.93 -2.76 13.79
N GLU A 95 -4.01 -2.92 14.75
CA GLU A 95 -3.30 -4.19 14.95
C GLU A 95 -4.32 -5.27 15.33
N ASP A 96 -5.07 -5.82 14.36
CA ASP A 96 -5.60 -7.17 14.44
C ASP A 96 -6.16 -7.68 13.11
N GLY A 97 -6.13 -9.00 12.92
CA GLY A 97 -6.42 -9.75 11.70
C GLY A 97 -7.87 -9.67 11.19
N ALA A 98 -8.34 -8.48 10.82
CA ALA A 98 -9.66 -8.28 10.22
C ALA A 98 -9.64 -8.58 8.72
N ARG A 99 -9.98 -9.83 8.42
CA ARG A 99 -10.45 -10.34 7.12
C ARG A 99 -11.53 -9.42 6.53
N TRP A 100 -11.33 -8.98 5.28
CA TRP A 100 -12.37 -8.33 4.48
C TRP A 100 -13.59 -9.27 4.32
N PRO A 101 -14.85 -8.78 4.35
CA PRO A 101 -16.02 -9.55 3.94
C PRO A 101 -15.95 -10.01 2.49
#